data_AF-A0AAD3HFH9-F1
#
_entry.id   AF-A0AAD3HFH9-F1
#
_cell.length_a   1.000
_cell.length_b   1.000
_cell.length_c   1.000
_cell.angle_alpha   90.00
_cell.angle_beta   90.00
_cell.angle_gamma   90.00
#
_symmetry.space_group_name_H-M   'P 1'
#
loop_
_entity.id
_entity.type
_entity.pdbx_description
1 polymer ?
#
loop_
_entity_poly.entity_id
_entity_poly.type
_entity_poly.pdbx_seq_one_letter_code
_entity_poly.pdbx_strand_id
1 'polypeptide(L)'
;MDDIPTFTAFVQNVLGVAVVRARTELVAYIPTFRRLMTISEEDIDRFISQVHSSNSGRAAAQRIVYGPALAANLKALSFTLKDRANCNALYDAAGLAALDQAQLALMQNYRDQALQDKDNDDAVTLPDIDVPKFTTDNYDDFMAKFLTVVSRTKGVYGVSIDYIIRQADGNFNDIHPTRKLKMRACLARRGPKFQEDSKTLFGLYLQYIGTTGHGANLVKQFQPRHQGFNLHFAFVNHFANATHLQNKAAQAATDLTKLNYSGDKMRFKMEDYYNRMTQCFNDLANGGAQYALNDHQKIQAFCQGLKNTTAIRYHVDAKQAWDAIQGPKDFDTYYNLFSSKLQQYRTLAGDGSHTDNRRINNVDTGGRGRGRGGRFGRGGGRGRGRGRGRGRGSYHNNNPYHTSPGIPNFTAEARNYPQEMFSKMSKMQKAAVQQAKIDNGWKDGRTPPDGFTVNGDGYAIPSPSIVAAIQSQMNIRQFQQVQTPGAGTPLPPPPLPPPAAPPIPGTITTNNAGQAFGLSASRGGNGDASSIISTVNGRAYNGHVYDANGNRIS
;
A
#
# COMPACT_ATOMS: atom_id res chain seq x y z
N MET A 1 31.15 -15.57 -18.49
CA MET A 1 31.19 -15.25 -17.04
C MET A 1 32.43 -15.80 -16.33
N ASP A 2 32.85 -17.04 -16.60
CA ASP A 2 34.02 -17.67 -15.94
C ASP A 2 35.28 -17.74 -16.82
N ASP A 3 35.27 -17.05 -17.95
CA ASP A 3 36.38 -17.07 -18.90
C ASP A 3 37.51 -16.12 -18.47
N ILE A 4 38.60 -16.70 -17.97
CA ILE A 4 39.78 -15.99 -17.47
C ILE A 4 40.48 -15.20 -18.60
N PRO A 5 40.69 -15.74 -19.82
CA PRO A 5 41.27 -14.98 -20.93
C PRO A 5 40.48 -13.72 -21.26
N THR A 6 39.15 -13.80 -21.42
CA THR A 6 38.31 -12.61 -21.71
C THR A 6 38.39 -11.59 -20.57
N PHE A 7 38.35 -12.03 -19.30
CA PHE A 7 38.49 -11.10 -18.18
C PHE A 7 39.88 -10.44 -18.13
N THR A 8 40.94 -11.20 -18.41
CA THR A 8 42.32 -10.69 -18.45
C THR A 8 42.50 -9.65 -19.56
N ALA A 9 41.92 -9.91 -20.74
CA ALA A 9 41.91 -8.97 -21.86
C ALA A 9 41.12 -7.69 -21.52
N PHE A 10 39.97 -7.83 -20.85
CA PHE A 10 39.18 -6.69 -20.36
C PHE A 10 39.98 -5.82 -19.37
N VAL A 11 40.66 -6.44 -18.39
CA VAL A 11 41.53 -5.73 -17.44
C VAL A 11 42.65 -4.96 -18.14
N GLN A 12 43.28 -5.56 -19.15
CA GLN A 12 44.37 -4.92 -19.88
C GLN A 12 43.86 -3.78 -20.77
N ASN A 13 42.88 -4.06 -21.62
CA ASN A 13 42.52 -3.20 -22.75
C ASN A 13 41.45 -2.17 -22.39
N VAL A 14 40.58 -2.47 -21.43
CA VAL A 14 39.43 -1.63 -21.09
C VAL A 14 39.63 -0.91 -19.76
N LEU A 15 40.16 -1.62 -18.75
CA LEU A 15 40.52 -1.00 -17.47
C LEU A 15 41.88 -0.29 -17.49
N GLY A 16 42.65 -0.41 -18.58
CA GLY A 16 43.92 0.29 -18.77
C GLY A 16 45.07 -0.24 -17.90
N VAL A 17 45.00 -1.46 -17.37
CA VAL A 17 46.06 -2.05 -16.54
C VAL A 17 47.14 -2.69 -17.43
N ALA A 18 47.97 -1.82 -18.02
CA ALA A 18 49.02 -2.22 -18.97
C ALA A 18 50.19 -2.96 -18.29
N VAL A 19 50.56 -2.55 -17.07
CA VAL A 19 51.68 -3.14 -16.31
C VAL A 19 51.35 -4.59 -15.96
N VAL A 20 52.16 -5.54 -16.50
CA VAL A 20 51.93 -6.99 -16.37
C VAL A 20 51.75 -7.40 -14.91
N ARG A 21 52.62 -6.95 -14.00
CA ARG A 21 52.55 -7.30 -12.57
C ARG A 21 51.25 -6.82 -11.92
N ALA A 22 50.84 -5.58 -12.22
CA ALA A 22 49.58 -5.02 -11.72
C ALA A 22 48.38 -5.83 -12.22
N ARG A 23 48.39 -6.22 -13.49
CA ARG A 23 47.37 -7.08 -14.07
C ARG A 23 47.35 -8.46 -13.40
N THR A 24 48.51 -9.09 -13.19
CA THR A 24 48.61 -10.41 -12.55
C THR A 24 48.07 -10.39 -11.12
N GLU A 25 48.41 -9.38 -10.31
CA GLU A 25 47.88 -9.26 -8.94
C GLU A 25 46.35 -9.02 -8.93
N LEU A 26 45.82 -8.18 -9.83
CA LEU A 26 44.39 -7.94 -9.93
C LEU A 26 43.62 -9.19 -10.40
N VAL A 27 44.11 -9.89 -11.42
CA VAL A 27 43.49 -11.12 -11.95
C VAL A 27 43.60 -12.28 -10.95
N ALA A 28 44.67 -12.33 -10.14
CA ALA A 28 44.75 -13.32 -9.05
C ALA A 28 43.66 -13.10 -8.00
N TYR A 29 43.34 -11.84 -7.68
CA TYR A 29 42.27 -11.50 -6.72
C TYR A 29 40.87 -11.64 -7.33
N ILE A 30 40.69 -11.20 -8.57
CA ILE A 30 39.44 -11.24 -9.33
C ILE A 30 39.69 -11.99 -10.66
N PRO A 31 39.67 -13.33 -10.68
CA PRO A 31 39.98 -14.09 -11.90
C PRO A 31 38.91 -14.01 -12.98
N THR A 32 37.66 -13.72 -12.62
CA THR A 32 36.52 -13.79 -13.55
C THR A 32 35.46 -12.73 -13.28
N PHE A 33 34.60 -12.47 -14.27
CA PHE A 33 33.42 -11.62 -14.10
C PHE A 33 32.45 -12.18 -13.03
N ARG A 34 32.32 -13.50 -12.93
CA ARG A 34 31.51 -14.12 -11.86
C ARG A 34 32.08 -13.80 -10.49
N ARG A 35 33.41 -13.88 -10.31
CA ARG A 35 34.04 -13.52 -9.04
C ARG A 35 33.81 -12.04 -8.72
N LEU A 36 33.94 -11.14 -9.70
CA LEU A 36 33.65 -9.71 -9.54
C LEU A 36 32.23 -9.43 -9.02
N MET A 37 31.23 -10.22 -9.43
CA MET A 37 29.86 -10.09 -8.92
C MET A 37 29.68 -10.54 -7.47
N THR A 38 30.56 -11.42 -6.97
CA THR A 38 30.44 -11.96 -5.60
C THR A 38 31.21 -11.14 -4.57
N ILE A 39 32.19 -10.34 -5.01
CA ILE A 39 32.99 -9.49 -4.13
C ILE A 39 32.18 -8.23 -3.76
N SER A 40 32.34 -7.77 -2.52
CA SER A 40 31.73 -6.52 -2.05
C SER A 40 32.49 -5.30 -2.58
N GLU A 41 31.82 -4.14 -2.69
CA GLU A 41 32.53 -2.93 -3.12
C GLU A 41 33.63 -2.51 -2.14
N GLU A 42 33.43 -2.76 -0.85
CA GLU A 42 34.39 -2.53 0.22
C GLU A 42 35.64 -3.40 0.09
N ASP A 43 35.46 -4.66 -0.33
CA ASP A 43 36.59 -5.57 -0.54
C ASP A 43 37.42 -5.17 -1.77
N ILE A 44 36.80 -4.59 -2.81
CA ILE A 44 37.53 -4.00 -3.95
C ILE A 44 38.41 -2.83 -3.46
N ASP A 45 37.86 -1.93 -2.65
CA ASP A 45 38.62 -0.80 -2.10
C ASP A 45 39.73 -1.27 -1.15
N ARG A 46 39.43 -2.25 -0.30
CA ARG A 46 40.39 -2.83 0.64
C ARG A 46 41.54 -3.48 -0.12
N PHE A 47 41.26 -4.24 -1.18
CA PHE A 47 42.29 -4.83 -2.02
C PHE A 47 43.20 -3.77 -2.65
N ILE A 48 42.63 -2.73 -3.26
CA ILE A 48 43.41 -1.65 -3.88
C ILE A 48 44.29 -0.96 -2.83
N SER A 49 43.72 -0.67 -1.65
CA SER A 49 44.44 -0.04 -0.53
C SER A 49 45.59 -0.92 -0.01
N GLN A 50 45.38 -2.24 0.08
CA GLN A 50 46.41 -3.20 0.48
C GLN A 50 47.55 -3.29 -0.55
N VAL A 51 47.24 -3.25 -1.84
CA VAL A 51 48.28 -3.21 -2.88
C VAL A 51 49.09 -1.92 -2.78
N HIS A 52 48.45 -0.77 -2.56
CA HIS A 52 49.15 0.50 -2.39
C HIS A 52 50.01 0.55 -1.13
N SER A 53 49.52 0.04 0.01
CA SER A 53 50.30 0.01 1.25
C SER A 53 51.53 -0.89 1.14
N SER A 54 51.43 -1.99 0.38
CA SER A 54 52.55 -2.90 0.10
C SER A 54 53.66 -2.28 -0.77
N ASN A 55 53.42 -1.15 -1.43
CA ASN A 55 54.44 -0.46 -2.25
C ASN A 55 55.64 0.05 -1.43
N SER A 56 55.46 0.24 -0.12
CA SER A 56 56.55 0.60 0.79
C SER A 56 57.67 -0.44 0.81
N GLY A 57 57.32 -1.73 0.67
CA GLY A 57 58.27 -2.85 0.57
C GLY A 57 58.75 -3.14 -0.86
N ARG A 58 58.33 -2.38 -1.87
CA ARG A 58 58.67 -2.62 -3.28
C ARG A 58 59.71 -1.62 -3.78
N ALA A 59 60.65 -2.11 -4.59
CA ALA A 59 61.58 -1.26 -5.34
C ALA A 59 60.79 -0.27 -6.22
N ALA A 60 61.36 0.92 -6.48
CA ALA A 60 60.64 2.01 -7.18
C ALA A 60 60.04 1.56 -8.54
N ALA A 61 60.81 0.82 -9.35
CA ALA A 61 60.36 0.28 -10.64
C ALA A 61 59.32 -0.84 -10.53
N GLN A 62 59.06 -1.35 -9.32
CA GLN A 62 58.13 -2.45 -9.04
C GLN A 62 56.85 -2.03 -8.32
N ARG A 63 56.69 -0.73 -8.02
CA ARG A 63 55.50 -0.20 -7.36
C ARG A 63 54.29 -0.30 -8.29
N ILE A 64 53.16 -0.73 -7.73
CA ILE A 64 51.89 -0.86 -8.48
C ILE A 64 50.99 0.30 -8.07
N VAL A 65 50.55 1.07 -9.05
CA VAL A 65 49.59 2.16 -8.85
C VAL A 65 48.34 1.83 -9.63
N TYR A 66 47.22 1.73 -8.91
CA TYR A 66 45.90 1.64 -9.50
C TYR A 66 45.25 3.01 -9.41
N GLY A 67 44.83 3.56 -10.56
CA GLY A 67 44.14 4.84 -10.59
C GLY A 67 42.72 4.75 -10.00
N PRO A 68 42.14 5.87 -9.55
CA PRO A 68 40.80 5.90 -8.97
C PRO A 68 39.71 5.41 -9.95
N ALA A 69 39.90 5.61 -11.26
CA ALA A 69 39.01 5.12 -12.30
C ALA A 69 38.89 3.59 -12.33
N LEU A 70 39.93 2.84 -11.92
CA LEU A 70 39.88 1.37 -11.87
C LEU A 70 38.82 0.89 -10.88
N ALA A 71 38.85 1.42 -9.66
CA ALA A 71 37.90 1.06 -8.61
C ALA A 71 36.46 1.39 -9.04
N ALA A 72 36.26 2.60 -9.56
CA ALA A 72 34.96 3.05 -10.06
C ALA A 72 34.44 2.14 -11.18
N ASN A 73 35.28 1.78 -12.15
CA ASN A 73 34.93 0.86 -13.24
C ASN A 73 34.57 -0.55 -12.75
N LEU A 74 35.36 -1.13 -11.84
CA LEU A 74 35.08 -2.46 -11.28
C LEU A 74 33.76 -2.49 -10.49
N LYS A 75 33.50 -1.46 -9.69
CA LYS A 75 32.24 -1.32 -8.95
C LYS A 75 31.04 -1.13 -9.89
N ALA A 76 31.14 -0.22 -10.86
CA ALA A 76 30.09 0.02 -11.86
C ALA A 76 29.75 -1.23 -12.68
N LEU A 77 30.77 -1.98 -13.09
CA LEU A 77 30.58 -3.25 -13.79
C LEU A 77 29.95 -4.31 -12.89
N SER A 78 30.46 -4.49 -11.66
CA SER A 78 29.88 -5.42 -10.68
C SER A 78 28.40 -5.11 -10.43
N PHE A 79 28.08 -3.84 -10.22
CA PHE A 79 26.73 -3.34 -10.03
C PHE A 79 25.81 -3.68 -11.22
N THR A 80 26.24 -3.36 -12.43
CA THR A 80 25.46 -3.61 -13.65
C THR A 80 25.27 -5.10 -13.92
N LEU A 81 26.30 -5.92 -13.69
CA LEU A 81 26.21 -7.38 -13.86
C LEU A 81 25.26 -8.01 -12.83
N LYS A 82 25.24 -7.52 -11.59
CA LYS A 82 24.27 -7.94 -10.56
C LYS A 82 22.84 -7.64 -11.01
N ASP A 83 22.60 -6.43 -11.51
CA ASP A 83 21.28 -6.03 -12.02
C ASP A 83 20.85 -6.88 -13.23
N ARG A 84 21.75 -7.10 -14.18
CA ARG A 84 21.54 -8.00 -15.32
C ARG A 84 21.21 -9.42 -14.87
N ALA A 85 21.95 -9.96 -13.90
CA ALA A 85 21.68 -11.29 -13.35
C ALA A 85 20.30 -11.37 -12.71
N ASN A 86 19.90 -10.35 -11.94
CA ASN A 86 18.58 -10.28 -11.34
C ASN A 86 17.46 -10.24 -12.39
N CYS A 87 17.74 -9.78 -13.61
CA CYS A 87 16.82 -9.78 -14.76
C CYS A 87 17.04 -10.96 -15.74
N ASN A 88 17.84 -11.98 -15.39
CA ASN A 88 18.24 -13.08 -16.30
C ASN A 88 18.85 -12.61 -17.64
N ALA A 89 19.53 -11.45 -17.65
CA ALA A 89 20.03 -10.77 -18.83
C ALA A 89 21.57 -10.58 -18.79
N LEU A 90 22.28 -11.56 -18.23
CA LEU A 90 23.75 -11.58 -18.21
C LEU A 90 24.31 -11.61 -19.62
N TYR A 91 25.46 -10.94 -19.80
CA TYR A 91 26.19 -11.01 -21.06
C TYR A 91 26.70 -12.44 -21.32
N ASP A 92 26.68 -12.82 -22.58
CA ASP A 92 27.41 -13.97 -23.09
C ASP A 92 28.90 -13.64 -23.26
N ALA A 93 29.69 -14.59 -23.79
CA ALA A 93 31.12 -14.38 -23.97
C ALA A 93 31.42 -13.23 -24.95
N ALA A 94 30.67 -13.13 -26.04
CA ALA A 94 30.82 -12.07 -27.03
C ALA A 94 30.49 -10.68 -26.45
N GLY A 95 29.39 -10.57 -25.70
CA GLY A 95 28.98 -9.32 -25.05
C GLY A 95 29.99 -8.86 -23.99
N LEU A 96 30.62 -9.78 -23.26
CA LEU A 96 31.69 -9.44 -22.31
C LEU A 96 32.97 -8.99 -23.02
N ALA A 97 33.33 -9.63 -24.14
CA ALA A 97 34.49 -9.26 -24.94
C ALA A 97 34.31 -7.92 -25.67
N ALA A 98 33.07 -7.55 -25.98
CA ALA A 98 32.70 -6.30 -26.63
C ALA A 98 32.58 -5.10 -25.66
N LEU A 99 32.83 -5.30 -24.36
CA LEU A 99 32.82 -4.20 -23.39
C LEU A 99 33.93 -3.20 -23.71
N ASP A 100 33.57 -1.92 -23.77
CA ASP A 100 34.52 -0.82 -24.01
C ASP A 100 34.47 0.26 -22.92
N GLN A 101 35.33 1.27 -23.06
CA GLN A 101 35.45 2.34 -22.07
C GLN A 101 34.22 3.27 -22.05
N ALA A 102 33.53 3.44 -23.18
CA ALA A 102 32.32 4.25 -23.27
C ALA A 102 31.16 3.57 -22.53
N GLN A 103 31.01 2.26 -22.67
CA GLN A 103 30.04 1.46 -21.94
C GLN A 103 30.31 1.47 -20.44
N LEU A 104 31.58 1.42 -20.01
CA LEU A 104 31.91 1.56 -18.59
C LEU A 104 31.53 2.93 -18.04
N ALA A 105 31.76 4.02 -18.79
CA ALA A 105 31.33 5.35 -18.38
C ALA A 105 29.80 5.43 -18.22
N LEU A 106 29.03 4.79 -19.12
CA LEU A 106 27.57 4.69 -18.97
C LEU A 106 27.17 3.88 -17.73
N MET A 107 27.88 2.78 -17.42
CA MET A 107 27.64 1.99 -16.21
C MET A 107 27.97 2.77 -14.94
N GLN A 108 29.00 3.62 -14.95
CA GLN A 108 29.32 4.52 -13.83
C GLN A 108 28.18 5.51 -13.59
N ASN A 109 27.76 6.24 -14.62
CA ASN A 109 26.64 7.19 -14.53
C ASN A 109 25.36 6.50 -14.03
N TYR A 110 25.07 5.30 -14.54
CA TYR A 110 23.92 4.50 -14.10
C TYR A 110 24.02 4.10 -12.61
N ARG A 111 25.21 3.71 -12.14
CA ARG A 111 25.45 3.38 -10.72
C ARG A 111 25.32 4.63 -9.84
N ASP A 112 25.89 5.75 -10.25
CA ASP A 112 25.88 6.98 -9.45
C ASP A 112 24.46 7.55 -9.34
N GLN A 113 23.70 7.54 -10.44
CA GLN A 113 22.27 7.87 -10.42
C GLN A 113 21.50 6.93 -9.47
N ALA A 114 21.80 5.63 -9.49
CA ALA A 114 21.14 4.68 -8.60
C ALA A 114 21.43 4.89 -7.11
N LEU A 115 22.64 5.34 -6.77
CA LEU A 115 23.00 5.69 -5.39
C LEU A 115 22.27 6.96 -4.96
N GLN A 116 22.22 7.98 -5.83
CA GLN A 116 21.49 9.21 -5.55
C GLN A 116 19.97 8.96 -5.40
N ASP A 117 19.38 8.12 -6.26
CA ASP A 117 17.97 7.73 -6.16
C ASP A 117 17.67 7.01 -4.83
N LYS A 118 18.62 6.20 -4.34
CA LYS A 118 18.49 5.52 -3.06
C LYS A 118 18.50 6.52 -1.91
N ASP A 119 19.47 7.44 -1.89
CA ASP A 119 19.57 8.46 -0.84
C ASP A 119 18.33 9.38 -0.83
N ASN A 120 17.80 9.70 -2.01
CA ASN A 120 16.54 10.44 -2.16
C ASN A 120 15.33 9.64 -1.63
N ASP A 121 15.21 8.35 -1.98
CA ASP A 121 14.13 7.48 -1.50
C ASP A 121 14.19 7.36 0.05
N ASP A 122 15.38 7.29 0.65
CA ASP A 122 15.59 7.18 2.10
C ASP A 122 15.31 8.50 2.84
N ALA A 123 15.49 9.64 2.17
CA ALA A 123 15.20 10.97 2.73
C ALA A 123 13.71 11.35 2.72
N VAL A 124 12.90 10.72 1.85
CA VAL A 124 11.49 11.08 1.67
C VAL A 124 10.61 10.34 2.68
N THR A 125 9.99 11.10 3.60
CA THR A 125 8.89 10.60 4.43
C THR A 125 7.57 10.71 3.66
N LEU A 126 7.03 9.56 3.26
CA LEU A 126 5.72 9.50 2.62
C LEU A 126 4.60 9.46 3.66
N PRO A 127 3.45 10.10 3.40
CA PRO A 127 2.31 10.05 4.32
C PRO A 127 1.76 8.62 4.42
N ASP A 128 1.24 8.27 5.59
CA ASP A 128 0.61 6.96 5.81
C ASP A 128 -0.55 6.73 4.85
N ILE A 129 -0.66 5.50 4.35
CA ILE A 129 -1.77 5.07 3.52
C ILE A 129 -2.79 4.40 4.43
N ASP A 130 -3.93 5.04 4.59
CA ASP A 130 -5.10 4.40 5.19
C ASP A 130 -5.74 3.46 4.15
N VAL A 131 -5.49 2.15 4.32
CA VAL A 131 -6.12 1.11 3.51
C VAL A 131 -7.42 0.73 4.18
N PRO A 132 -8.58 0.89 3.52
CA PRO A 132 -9.86 0.55 4.11
C PRO A 132 -9.93 -0.93 4.44
N LYS A 133 -10.74 -1.30 5.43
CA LYS A 133 -11.03 -2.71 5.69
C LYS A 133 -11.73 -3.31 4.45
N PHE A 134 -11.26 -4.47 3.99
CA PHE A 134 -11.83 -5.12 2.82
C PHE A 134 -13.26 -5.62 3.06
N THR A 135 -14.16 -5.31 2.13
CA THR A 135 -15.53 -5.80 2.01
C THR A 135 -15.81 -6.19 0.55
N THR A 136 -16.92 -6.87 0.27
CA THR A 136 -17.28 -7.24 -1.12
C THR A 136 -17.53 -6.05 -2.02
N ASP A 137 -17.94 -4.93 -1.46
CA ASP A 137 -18.47 -3.79 -2.21
C ASP A 137 -17.40 -2.70 -2.44
N ASN A 138 -16.26 -2.77 -1.74
CA ASN A 138 -15.19 -1.79 -1.83
C ASN A 138 -13.92 -2.32 -2.50
N TYR A 139 -14.03 -3.40 -3.29
CA TYR A 139 -12.88 -4.06 -3.91
C TYR A 139 -11.94 -3.09 -4.65
N ASP A 140 -12.49 -2.20 -5.48
CA ASP A 140 -11.67 -1.28 -6.29
C ASP A 140 -10.89 -0.27 -5.42
N ASP A 141 -11.54 0.31 -4.41
CA ASP A 141 -10.90 1.27 -3.49
C ASP A 141 -9.86 0.57 -2.61
N PHE A 142 -10.21 -0.60 -2.06
CA PHE A 142 -9.27 -1.44 -1.33
C PHE A 142 -8.05 -1.78 -2.18
N MET A 143 -8.25 -2.28 -3.40
CA MET A 143 -7.16 -2.72 -4.27
C MET A 143 -6.29 -1.53 -4.69
N ALA A 144 -6.87 -0.36 -4.98
CA ALA A 144 -6.09 0.84 -5.30
C ALA A 144 -5.16 1.26 -4.14
N LYS A 145 -5.69 1.30 -2.91
CA LYS A 145 -4.89 1.63 -1.71
C LYS A 145 -3.87 0.54 -1.38
N PHE A 146 -4.27 -0.72 -1.47
CA PHE A 146 -3.40 -1.88 -1.25
C PHE A 146 -2.23 -1.91 -2.25
N LEU A 147 -2.50 -1.74 -3.55
CA LEU A 147 -1.46 -1.67 -4.58
C LEU A 147 -0.51 -0.49 -4.37
N THR A 148 -1.02 0.62 -3.81
CA THR A 148 -0.15 1.73 -3.40
C THR A 148 0.80 1.30 -2.28
N VAL A 149 0.34 0.55 -1.28
CA VAL A 149 1.21 -0.04 -0.23
C VAL A 149 2.24 -0.98 -0.86
N VAL A 150 1.81 -1.91 -1.71
CA VAL A 150 2.71 -2.83 -2.44
C VAL A 150 3.79 -2.06 -3.21
N SER A 151 3.42 -0.96 -3.89
CA SER A 151 4.36 -0.11 -4.63
C SER A 151 5.38 0.64 -3.75
N ARG A 152 5.07 0.81 -2.46
CA ARG A 152 5.97 1.43 -1.48
C ARG A 152 6.82 0.42 -0.71
N THR A 153 6.35 -0.81 -0.58
CA THR A 153 7.10 -1.89 0.08
C THR A 153 8.30 -2.30 -0.76
N LYS A 154 9.50 -2.18 -0.18
CA LYS A 154 10.76 -2.62 -0.81
C LYS A 154 10.98 -4.10 -0.56
N GLY A 155 11.35 -4.81 -1.62
CA GLY A 155 11.75 -6.21 -1.56
C GLY A 155 13.25 -6.41 -1.36
N VAL A 156 13.68 -7.65 -1.45
CA VAL A 156 15.07 -8.12 -1.28
C VAL A 156 16.02 -7.53 -2.33
N TYR A 157 15.49 -7.10 -3.49
CA TYR A 157 16.26 -6.41 -4.53
C TYR A 157 16.47 -4.91 -4.25
N GLY A 158 15.92 -4.36 -3.17
CA GLY A 158 15.89 -2.91 -2.91
C GLY A 158 14.97 -2.13 -3.87
N VAL A 159 14.12 -2.84 -4.61
CA VAL A 159 13.11 -2.31 -5.54
C VAL A 159 11.74 -2.63 -4.96
N SER A 160 10.70 -1.90 -5.35
CA SER A 160 9.34 -2.21 -4.91
C SER A 160 8.93 -3.63 -5.31
N ILE A 161 8.21 -4.32 -4.42
CA ILE A 161 7.67 -5.67 -4.67
C ILE A 161 6.54 -5.68 -5.70
N ASP A 162 6.06 -4.53 -6.18
CA ASP A 162 5.03 -4.42 -7.23
C ASP A 162 5.47 -5.02 -8.57
N TYR A 163 6.77 -5.28 -8.76
CA TYR A 163 7.29 -6.04 -9.90
C TYR A 163 6.71 -7.46 -9.96
N ILE A 164 6.33 -8.05 -8.82
CA ILE A 164 5.80 -9.41 -8.73
C ILE A 164 4.47 -9.53 -9.49
N ILE A 165 3.65 -8.49 -9.42
CA ILE A 165 2.28 -8.46 -9.95
C ILE A 165 2.17 -7.74 -11.29
N ARG A 166 3.30 -7.47 -11.95
CA ARG A 166 3.31 -6.85 -13.28
C ARG A 166 2.68 -7.76 -14.34
N GLN A 167 2.09 -7.14 -15.35
CA GLN A 167 1.40 -7.85 -16.43
C GLN A 167 2.36 -8.58 -17.38
N ALA A 168 3.49 -7.96 -17.73
CA ALA A 168 4.46 -8.47 -18.68
C ALA A 168 5.89 -8.38 -18.16
N ASP A 169 6.76 -9.26 -18.64
CA ASP A 169 8.21 -9.21 -18.38
C ASP A 169 8.88 -8.29 -19.41
N GLY A 170 9.60 -7.28 -18.92
CA GLY A 170 10.37 -6.34 -19.74
C GLY A 170 11.80 -6.82 -20.02
N ASN A 171 12.46 -6.21 -21.00
CA ASN A 171 13.86 -6.50 -21.32
C ASN A 171 14.79 -5.56 -20.53
N PHE A 172 15.89 -6.10 -19.98
CA PHE A 172 16.89 -5.28 -19.30
C PHE A 172 17.48 -4.19 -20.20
N ASN A 173 17.56 -4.41 -21.52
CA ASN A 173 18.16 -3.43 -22.43
C ASN A 173 17.20 -2.28 -22.80
N ASP A 174 15.93 -2.33 -22.37
CA ASP A 174 14.97 -1.26 -22.63
C ASP A 174 15.39 0.04 -21.91
N ILE A 175 15.07 1.18 -22.55
CA ILE A 175 15.38 2.50 -22.02
C ILE A 175 14.31 2.86 -20.99
N HIS A 176 14.76 3.12 -19.76
CA HIS A 176 13.90 3.55 -18.66
C HIS A 176 14.46 4.81 -18.01
N PRO A 177 13.60 5.73 -17.54
CA PRO A 177 14.04 6.98 -16.91
C PRO A 177 14.86 6.80 -15.63
N THR A 178 14.59 5.73 -14.87
CA THR A 178 15.26 5.43 -13.61
C THR A 178 15.58 3.96 -13.50
N ARG A 179 16.60 3.62 -12.69
CA ARG A 179 16.93 2.24 -12.34
C ARG A 179 15.74 1.51 -11.72
N LYS A 180 14.99 2.18 -10.84
CA LYS A 180 13.83 1.60 -10.15
C LYS A 180 12.79 1.07 -11.15
N LEU A 181 12.47 1.87 -12.17
CA LEU A 181 11.54 1.47 -13.23
C LEU A 181 12.11 0.33 -14.10
N LYS A 182 13.40 0.41 -14.45
CA LYS A 182 14.10 -0.64 -15.20
C LYS A 182 14.05 -1.99 -14.49
N MET A 183 14.43 -2.00 -13.22
CA MET A 183 14.43 -3.22 -12.41
C MET A 183 13.01 -3.74 -12.20
N ARG A 184 12.03 -2.86 -11.90
CA ARG A 184 10.63 -3.26 -11.81
C ARG A 184 10.14 -3.95 -13.09
N ALA A 185 10.56 -3.47 -14.26
CA ALA A 185 10.17 -4.05 -15.54
C ALA A 185 10.80 -5.43 -15.81
N CYS A 186 12.08 -5.63 -15.48
CA CYS A 186 12.82 -6.84 -15.89
C CYS A 186 13.10 -7.88 -14.80
N LEU A 187 12.93 -7.55 -13.51
CA LEU A 187 13.31 -8.42 -12.38
C LEU A 187 12.72 -9.82 -12.49
N ALA A 188 13.50 -10.88 -12.32
CA ALA A 188 13.01 -12.24 -12.47
C ALA A 188 11.85 -12.57 -11.51
N ARG A 189 10.74 -13.11 -12.06
CA ARG A 189 9.62 -13.63 -11.26
C ARG A 189 9.81 -15.11 -10.86
N ARG A 190 11.06 -15.48 -10.54
CA ARG A 190 11.46 -16.84 -10.16
C ARG A 190 12.71 -16.83 -9.28
N GLY A 191 12.93 -17.92 -8.55
CA GLY A 191 14.09 -18.12 -7.69
C GLY A 191 13.90 -17.64 -6.25
N PRO A 192 14.94 -17.76 -5.40
CA PRO A 192 14.81 -17.57 -3.95
C PRO A 192 14.38 -16.16 -3.55
N LYS A 193 14.99 -15.11 -4.12
CA LYS A 193 14.64 -13.72 -3.81
C LYS A 193 13.20 -13.37 -4.21
N PHE A 194 12.72 -13.88 -5.35
CA PHE A 194 11.31 -13.77 -5.72
C PHE A 194 10.39 -14.48 -4.73
N GLN A 195 10.77 -15.64 -4.22
CA GLN A 195 9.99 -16.34 -3.20
C GLN A 195 9.93 -15.55 -1.89
N GLU A 196 11.02 -14.90 -1.48
CA GLU A 196 11.04 -14.00 -0.32
C GLU A 196 10.12 -12.80 -0.52
N ASP A 197 10.20 -12.12 -1.67
CA ASP A 197 9.31 -10.99 -1.97
C ASP A 197 7.84 -11.43 -2.09
N SER A 198 7.58 -12.64 -2.59
CA SER A 198 6.24 -13.24 -2.62
C SER A 198 5.70 -13.51 -1.21
N LYS A 199 6.56 -13.89 -0.25
CA LYS A 199 6.17 -14.00 1.17
C LYS A 199 5.87 -12.63 1.78
N THR A 200 6.62 -11.60 1.40
CA THR A 200 6.33 -10.21 1.82
C THR A 200 4.95 -9.77 1.32
N LEU A 201 4.65 -10.01 0.05
CA LEU A 201 3.32 -9.74 -0.51
C LEU A 201 2.21 -10.50 0.22
N PHE A 202 2.45 -11.78 0.59
CA PHE A 202 1.52 -12.55 1.42
C PHE A 202 1.31 -11.89 2.79
N GLY A 203 2.37 -11.42 3.44
CA GLY A 203 2.30 -10.70 4.71
C GLY A 203 1.41 -9.46 4.64
N LEU A 204 1.49 -8.70 3.55
CA LEU A 204 0.60 -7.56 3.32
C LEU A 204 -0.86 -8.00 3.19
N TYR A 205 -1.15 -9.05 2.42
CA TYR A 205 -2.51 -9.60 2.35
C TYR A 205 -3.04 -10.04 3.71
N LEU A 206 -2.21 -10.72 4.50
CA LEU A 206 -2.56 -11.14 5.86
C LEU A 206 -2.84 -9.94 6.78
N GLN A 207 -2.06 -8.86 6.66
CA GLN A 207 -2.23 -7.65 7.44
C GLN A 207 -3.56 -6.93 7.13
N TYR A 208 -3.86 -6.74 5.84
CA TYR A 208 -4.98 -5.89 5.41
C TYR A 208 -6.31 -6.63 5.23
N ILE A 209 -6.27 -7.95 5.00
CA ILE A 209 -7.47 -8.80 4.89
C ILE A 209 -7.69 -9.62 6.15
N GLY A 210 -6.62 -10.19 6.71
CA GLY A 210 -6.70 -11.07 7.87
C GLY A 210 -7.14 -12.51 7.54
N THR A 211 -7.42 -13.27 8.60
CA THR A 211 -7.86 -14.68 8.55
C THR A 211 -9.35 -14.84 8.85
N THR A 212 -10.09 -13.73 8.97
CA THR A 212 -11.53 -13.70 9.23
C THR A 212 -12.19 -12.67 8.31
N GLY A 213 -13.47 -12.86 7.97
CA GLY A 213 -14.21 -11.94 7.10
C GLY A 213 -14.07 -12.22 5.60
N HIS A 214 -14.29 -11.19 4.79
CA HIS A 214 -14.27 -11.28 3.32
C HIS A 214 -12.85 -11.55 2.81
N GLY A 215 -12.71 -12.43 1.81
CA GLY A 215 -11.40 -12.77 1.23
C GLY A 215 -10.51 -13.68 2.10
N ALA A 216 -10.83 -13.88 3.38
CA ALA A 216 -10.04 -14.68 4.32
C ALA A 216 -9.85 -16.14 3.89
N ASN A 217 -10.83 -16.72 3.18
CA ASN A 217 -10.72 -18.09 2.66
C ASN A 217 -9.55 -18.23 1.68
N LEU A 218 -9.30 -17.23 0.84
CA LEU A 218 -8.15 -17.21 -0.08
C LEU A 218 -6.85 -17.06 0.70
N VAL A 219 -6.80 -16.16 1.69
CA VAL A 219 -5.61 -15.99 2.54
C VAL A 219 -5.24 -17.32 3.21
N LYS A 220 -6.23 -18.03 3.80
CA LYS A 220 -6.03 -19.35 4.43
C LYS A 220 -5.54 -20.41 3.44
N GLN A 221 -6.07 -20.43 2.21
CA GLN A 221 -5.67 -21.39 1.19
C GLN A 221 -4.16 -21.30 0.87
N PHE A 222 -3.62 -20.08 0.81
CA PHE A 222 -2.20 -19.85 0.47
C PHE A 222 -1.29 -19.71 1.69
N GLN A 223 -1.85 -19.73 2.90
CA GLN A 223 -1.13 -19.61 4.16
C GLN A 223 -0.05 -20.68 4.39
N PRO A 224 -0.24 -21.99 4.11
CA PRO A 224 0.77 -22.99 4.44
C PRO A 224 2.13 -22.79 3.73
N ARG A 225 2.12 -22.14 2.56
CA ARG A 225 3.32 -21.92 1.72
C ARG A 225 3.67 -20.44 1.56
N HIS A 226 2.91 -19.53 2.17
CA HIS A 226 3.10 -18.08 2.11
C HIS A 226 3.23 -17.58 0.65
N GLN A 227 2.36 -18.06 -0.25
CA GLN A 227 2.44 -17.78 -1.69
C GLN A 227 1.68 -16.51 -2.06
N GLY A 228 2.27 -15.33 -1.80
CA GLY A 228 1.60 -14.04 -2.03
C GLY A 228 1.30 -13.73 -3.50
N PHE A 229 2.19 -14.12 -4.41
CA PHE A 229 1.95 -14.00 -5.86
C PHE A 229 0.69 -14.77 -6.28
N ASN A 230 0.61 -16.07 -5.97
CA ASN A 230 -0.55 -16.89 -6.33
C ASN A 230 -1.83 -16.40 -5.64
N LEU A 231 -1.71 -15.94 -4.38
CA LEU A 231 -2.81 -15.32 -3.66
C LEU A 231 -3.32 -14.07 -4.38
N HIS A 232 -2.44 -13.18 -4.86
CA HIS A 232 -2.85 -11.99 -5.62
C HIS A 232 -3.68 -12.36 -6.85
N PHE A 233 -3.20 -13.30 -7.67
CA PHE A 233 -3.94 -13.75 -8.85
C PHE A 233 -5.27 -14.41 -8.50
N ALA A 234 -5.30 -15.28 -7.48
CA ALA A 234 -6.54 -15.88 -7.01
C ALA A 234 -7.52 -14.83 -6.48
N PHE A 235 -7.03 -13.80 -5.80
CA PHE A 235 -7.82 -12.71 -5.25
C PHE A 235 -8.45 -11.85 -6.35
N VAL A 236 -7.65 -11.41 -7.32
CA VAL A 236 -8.14 -10.66 -8.49
C VAL A 236 -9.14 -11.51 -9.28
N ASN A 237 -8.84 -12.79 -9.52
CA ASN A 237 -9.76 -13.69 -10.23
C ASN A 237 -11.04 -13.98 -9.46
N HIS A 238 -11.05 -13.89 -8.13
CA HIS A 238 -12.26 -14.11 -7.34
C HIS A 238 -13.17 -12.87 -7.33
N PHE A 239 -12.60 -11.69 -7.13
CA PHE A 239 -13.37 -10.45 -6.89
C PHE A 239 -13.51 -9.55 -8.12
N ALA A 240 -12.59 -9.63 -9.08
CA ALA A 240 -12.63 -8.91 -10.36
C ALA A 240 -12.66 -9.87 -11.55
N ASN A 241 -13.48 -10.91 -11.46
CA ASN A 241 -13.71 -11.82 -12.59
C ASN A 241 -14.47 -11.13 -13.74
N ALA A 242 -14.52 -11.82 -14.88
CA ALA A 242 -15.23 -11.34 -16.07
C ALA A 242 -16.69 -10.96 -15.77
N THR A 243 -17.40 -11.72 -14.94
CA THR A 243 -18.79 -11.44 -14.57
C THR A 243 -18.92 -10.14 -13.75
N HIS A 244 -18.01 -9.89 -12.80
CA HIS A 244 -17.97 -8.64 -12.04
C HIS A 244 -17.73 -7.45 -12.97
N LEU A 245 -16.77 -7.55 -13.89
CA LEU A 245 -16.47 -6.50 -14.86
C LEU A 245 -17.65 -6.25 -15.81
N GLN A 246 -18.35 -7.29 -16.26
CA GLN A 246 -19.57 -7.17 -17.07
C GLN A 246 -20.72 -6.51 -16.29
N ASN A 247 -20.95 -6.91 -15.04
CA ASN A 247 -21.98 -6.31 -14.19
C ASN A 247 -21.67 -4.83 -13.93
N LYS A 248 -20.39 -4.50 -13.69
CA LYS A 248 -19.93 -3.12 -13.52
C LYS A 248 -20.14 -2.29 -14.79
N ALA A 249 -19.85 -2.84 -15.97
CA ALA A 249 -20.14 -2.19 -17.24
C ALA A 249 -21.64 -2.00 -17.46
N ALA A 250 -22.48 -2.97 -17.12
CA ALA A 250 -23.94 -2.84 -17.21
C ALA A 250 -24.49 -1.76 -16.25
N GLN A 251 -23.93 -1.66 -15.05
CA GLN A 251 -24.24 -0.60 -14.10
C GLN A 251 -23.79 0.77 -14.62
N ALA A 252 -22.56 0.88 -15.14
CA ALA A 252 -22.04 2.11 -15.73
C ALA A 252 -22.88 2.58 -16.93
N ALA A 253 -23.35 1.67 -17.79
CA ALA A 253 -24.29 1.99 -18.86
C ALA A 253 -25.60 2.55 -18.30
N THR A 254 -26.13 1.95 -17.24
CA THR A 254 -27.34 2.42 -16.56
C THR A 254 -27.13 3.81 -15.94
N ASP A 255 -26.02 4.02 -15.26
CA ASP A 255 -25.71 5.30 -14.62
C ASP A 255 -25.52 6.41 -15.64
N LEU A 256 -24.87 6.13 -16.77
CA LEU A 256 -24.71 7.06 -17.89
C LEU A 256 -26.05 7.54 -18.45
N THR A 257 -27.06 6.65 -18.56
CA THR A 257 -28.41 7.08 -19.01
C THR A 257 -29.16 7.95 -17.99
N LYS A 258 -28.88 7.76 -16.69
CA LYS A 258 -29.54 8.51 -15.60
C LYS A 258 -28.83 9.83 -15.28
N LEU A 259 -27.54 9.92 -15.57
CA LEU A 259 -26.72 11.06 -15.21
C LEU A 259 -27.07 12.26 -16.08
N ASN A 260 -27.56 13.32 -15.44
CA ASN A 260 -28.00 14.53 -16.12
C ASN A 260 -27.44 15.77 -15.42
N TYR A 261 -27.07 16.78 -16.22
CA TYR A 261 -26.65 18.09 -15.73
C TYR A 261 -27.73 19.13 -16.01
N SER A 262 -28.39 19.63 -14.96
CA SER A 262 -29.46 20.64 -15.04
C SER A 262 -28.99 22.05 -14.69
N GLY A 263 -27.68 22.26 -14.52
CA GLY A 263 -27.07 23.48 -14.03
C GLY A 263 -26.37 23.25 -12.70
N ASP A 264 -25.56 24.23 -12.26
CA ASP A 264 -24.84 24.12 -11.00
C ASP A 264 -25.81 24.09 -9.82
N LYS A 265 -25.68 23.06 -8.99
CA LYS A 265 -26.38 22.92 -7.71
C LYS A 265 -25.35 22.92 -6.59
N MET A 266 -25.80 23.17 -5.37
CA MET A 266 -24.94 23.26 -4.17
C MET A 266 -23.96 22.09 -3.99
N ARG A 267 -24.27 20.89 -4.48
CA ARG A 267 -23.45 19.68 -4.39
C ARG A 267 -23.20 18.98 -5.73
N PHE A 268 -23.49 19.64 -6.83
CA PHE A 268 -23.35 19.04 -8.16
C PHE A 268 -23.04 20.14 -9.18
N LYS A 269 -21.76 20.27 -9.49
CA LYS A 269 -21.24 21.22 -10.47
C LYS A 269 -20.93 20.53 -11.79
N MET A 270 -20.61 21.30 -12.82
CA MET A 270 -20.20 20.78 -14.12
C MET A 270 -19.02 19.80 -14.01
N GLU A 271 -18.06 20.08 -13.14
CA GLU A 271 -16.88 19.23 -12.91
C GLU A 271 -17.28 17.88 -12.29
N ASP A 272 -18.28 17.86 -11.40
CA ASP A 272 -18.81 16.62 -10.82
C ASP A 272 -19.50 15.77 -11.88
N TYR A 273 -20.21 16.41 -12.82
CA TYR A 273 -20.85 15.72 -13.95
C TYR A 273 -19.80 15.09 -14.86
N TYR A 274 -18.76 15.83 -15.23
CA TYR A 274 -17.64 15.31 -16.02
C TYR A 274 -16.96 14.13 -15.33
N ASN A 275 -16.59 14.27 -14.05
CA ASN A 275 -15.91 13.21 -13.31
C ASN A 275 -16.73 11.90 -13.27
N ARG A 276 -18.05 12.00 -13.06
CA ARG A 276 -18.95 10.84 -13.07
C ARG A 276 -19.10 10.22 -14.47
N MET A 277 -19.19 11.03 -15.52
CA MET A 277 -19.22 10.54 -16.91
C MET A 277 -17.93 9.78 -17.24
N THR A 278 -16.76 10.37 -16.92
CA THR A 278 -15.45 9.74 -17.15
C THR A 278 -15.30 8.44 -16.38
N GLN A 279 -15.78 8.39 -15.13
CA GLN A 279 -15.83 7.14 -14.37
C GLN A 279 -16.67 6.07 -15.08
N CYS A 280 -17.87 6.42 -15.57
CA CYS A 280 -18.71 5.48 -16.32
C CYS A 280 -18.02 5.00 -17.60
N PHE A 281 -17.33 5.88 -18.33
CA PHE A 281 -16.59 5.50 -19.54
C PHE A 281 -15.44 4.52 -19.25
N ASN A 282 -14.71 4.76 -18.15
CA ASN A 282 -13.63 3.88 -17.72
C ASN A 282 -14.17 2.51 -17.28
N ASP A 283 -15.28 2.49 -16.54
CA ASP A 283 -15.92 1.24 -16.10
C ASP A 283 -16.48 0.43 -17.28
N LEU A 284 -17.03 1.10 -18.29
CA LEU A 284 -17.41 0.47 -19.56
C LEU A 284 -16.19 -0.14 -20.28
N ALA A 285 -15.11 0.63 -20.43
CA ALA A 285 -13.89 0.13 -21.07
C ALA A 285 -13.27 -1.07 -20.33
N ASN A 286 -13.30 -1.04 -18.98
CA ASN A 286 -12.83 -2.13 -18.13
C ASN A 286 -13.68 -3.41 -18.27
N GLY A 287 -14.97 -3.28 -18.63
CA GLY A 287 -15.84 -4.41 -18.94
C GLY A 287 -15.46 -5.17 -20.21
N GLY A 288 -14.62 -4.60 -21.06
CA GLY A 288 -14.15 -5.16 -22.33
C GLY A 288 -14.36 -4.25 -23.52
N ALA A 289 -13.62 -4.51 -24.61
CA ALA A 289 -13.62 -3.67 -25.81
C ALA A 289 -15.01 -3.48 -26.46
N GLN A 290 -15.90 -4.46 -26.29
CA GLN A 290 -17.28 -4.41 -26.78
C GLN A 290 -18.17 -3.35 -26.08
N TYR A 291 -17.81 -2.93 -24.87
CA TYR A 291 -18.53 -1.90 -24.11
C TYR A 291 -17.84 -0.54 -24.17
N ALA A 292 -16.57 -0.51 -24.59
CA ALA A 292 -15.78 0.71 -24.68
C ALA A 292 -16.38 1.68 -25.71
N LEU A 293 -16.62 2.92 -25.28
CA LEU A 293 -17.09 3.98 -26.17
C LEU A 293 -15.91 4.67 -26.84
N ASN A 294 -16.02 4.93 -28.15
CA ASN A 294 -15.10 5.83 -28.83
C ASN A 294 -15.35 7.29 -28.39
N ASP A 295 -14.40 8.20 -28.62
CA ASP A 295 -14.51 9.56 -28.09
C ASP A 295 -15.71 10.33 -28.66
N HIS A 296 -16.13 10.05 -29.89
CA HIS A 296 -17.36 10.64 -30.45
C HIS A 296 -18.62 10.18 -29.69
N GLN A 297 -18.70 8.89 -29.36
CA GLN A 297 -19.79 8.32 -28.56
C GLN A 297 -19.78 8.87 -27.13
N LYS A 298 -18.60 9.07 -26.52
CA LYS A 298 -18.46 9.72 -25.21
C LYS A 298 -19.01 11.16 -25.24
N ILE A 299 -18.64 11.94 -26.26
CA ILE A 299 -19.14 13.31 -26.44
C ILE A 299 -20.66 13.30 -26.65
N GLN A 300 -21.18 12.38 -27.47
CA GLN A 300 -22.62 12.26 -27.69
C GLN A 300 -23.37 11.94 -26.39
N ALA A 301 -22.89 10.96 -25.62
CA ALA A 301 -23.46 10.62 -24.32
C ALA A 301 -23.44 11.81 -23.36
N PHE A 302 -22.32 12.55 -23.30
CA PHE A 302 -22.19 13.74 -22.50
C PHE A 302 -23.20 14.83 -22.89
N CYS A 303 -23.38 15.06 -24.19
CA CYS A 303 -24.33 16.06 -24.67
C CYS A 303 -25.79 15.68 -24.38
N GLN A 304 -26.15 14.39 -24.48
CA GLN A 304 -27.51 13.91 -24.21
C GLN A 304 -27.95 14.12 -22.74
N GLY A 305 -27.00 14.07 -21.80
CA GLY A 305 -27.26 14.32 -20.39
C GLY A 305 -27.33 15.81 -20.01
N LEU A 306 -26.98 16.74 -20.91
CA LEU A 306 -27.16 18.17 -20.64
C LEU A 306 -28.65 18.55 -20.71
N LYS A 307 -29.17 19.13 -19.63
CA LYS A 307 -30.55 19.65 -19.53
C LYS A 307 -30.58 21.16 -19.32
N ASN A 308 -29.46 21.77 -18.95
CA ASN A 308 -29.35 23.21 -18.80
C ASN A 308 -29.24 23.90 -20.16
N THR A 309 -30.11 24.86 -20.45
CA THR A 309 -30.17 25.56 -21.75
C THR A 309 -28.86 26.26 -22.11
N THR A 310 -28.17 26.85 -21.13
CA THR A 310 -26.87 27.51 -21.31
C THR A 310 -25.80 26.49 -21.69
N ALA A 311 -25.71 25.39 -20.95
CA ALA A 311 -24.78 24.30 -21.26
C ALA A 311 -25.06 23.68 -22.64
N ILE A 312 -26.34 23.55 -23.00
CA ILE A 312 -26.74 23.04 -24.32
C ILE A 312 -26.24 23.96 -25.43
N ARG A 313 -26.43 25.27 -25.29
CA ARG A 313 -25.96 26.23 -26.30
C ARG A 313 -24.44 26.14 -26.52
N TYR A 314 -23.66 26.07 -25.44
CA TYR A 314 -22.20 26.05 -25.54
C TYR A 314 -21.61 24.71 -25.96
N HIS A 315 -22.36 23.61 -25.86
CA HIS A 315 -21.90 22.34 -26.44
C HIS A 315 -21.77 22.45 -27.96
N VAL A 316 -22.62 23.23 -28.64
CA VAL A 316 -22.61 23.34 -30.10
C VAL A 316 -21.32 24.00 -30.55
N ASP A 317 -20.99 25.13 -29.94
CA ASP A 317 -19.77 25.89 -30.23
C ASP A 317 -18.50 25.07 -29.90
N ALA A 318 -18.51 24.36 -28.75
CA ALA A 318 -17.40 23.51 -28.35
C ALA A 318 -17.22 22.31 -29.31
N LYS A 319 -18.31 21.72 -29.79
CA LYS A 319 -18.27 20.61 -30.75
C LYS A 319 -17.72 21.05 -32.09
N GLN A 320 -18.14 22.21 -32.60
CA GLN A 320 -17.59 22.78 -33.83
C GLN A 320 -16.08 23.04 -33.72
N ALA A 321 -15.64 23.62 -32.60
CA ALA A 321 -14.22 23.85 -32.35
C ALA A 321 -13.42 22.54 -32.28
N TRP A 322 -13.95 21.52 -31.61
CA TRP A 322 -13.33 20.19 -31.54
C TRP A 322 -13.29 19.49 -32.91
N ASP A 323 -14.34 19.64 -33.72
CA ASP A 323 -14.39 19.09 -35.08
C ASP A 323 -13.33 19.72 -35.99
N ALA A 324 -12.98 20.99 -35.77
CA ALA A 324 -11.95 21.71 -36.50
C ALA A 324 -10.50 21.37 -36.08
N ILE A 325 -10.28 20.66 -34.96
CA ILE A 325 -8.92 20.27 -34.53
C ILE A 325 -8.30 19.30 -35.54
N GLN A 326 -7.08 19.61 -35.96
CA GLN A 326 -6.18 18.72 -36.71
C GLN A 326 -5.31 17.96 -35.71
N GLY A 327 -5.42 16.63 -35.66
CA GLY A 327 -4.63 15.78 -34.75
C GLY A 327 -5.47 14.80 -33.93
N PRO A 328 -4.90 14.17 -32.89
CA PRO A 328 -5.62 13.25 -32.03
C PRO A 328 -6.74 13.98 -31.30
N LYS A 329 -7.96 13.45 -31.45
CA LYS A 329 -9.17 13.98 -30.85
C LYS A 329 -9.60 13.05 -29.73
N ASP A 330 -9.67 13.57 -28.51
CA ASP A 330 -10.15 12.82 -27.35
C ASP A 330 -11.30 13.57 -26.64
N PHE A 331 -11.94 12.87 -25.70
CA PHE A 331 -13.03 13.44 -24.91
C PHE A 331 -12.56 14.59 -24.00
N ASP A 332 -11.33 14.51 -23.49
CA ASP A 332 -10.77 15.49 -22.55
C ASP A 332 -10.50 16.82 -23.25
N THR A 333 -9.97 16.82 -24.48
CA THR A 333 -9.83 18.02 -25.31
C THR A 333 -11.16 18.67 -25.60
N TYR A 334 -12.21 17.89 -25.92
CA TYR A 334 -13.56 18.42 -26.06
C TYR A 334 -14.06 19.09 -24.77
N TYR A 335 -13.91 18.43 -23.62
CA TYR A 335 -14.37 18.96 -22.35
C TYR A 335 -13.64 20.26 -21.96
N ASN A 336 -12.33 20.34 -22.21
CA ASN A 336 -11.55 21.56 -21.96
C ASN A 336 -12.04 22.74 -22.83
N LEU A 337 -12.34 22.50 -24.11
CA LEU A 337 -12.97 23.52 -24.96
C LEU A 337 -14.34 23.92 -24.43
N PHE A 338 -15.18 22.94 -24.09
CA PHE A 338 -16.50 23.18 -23.54
C PHE A 338 -16.46 24.00 -22.24
N SER A 339 -15.59 23.63 -21.29
CA SER A 339 -15.47 24.30 -20.00
C SER A 339 -14.98 25.74 -20.17
N SER A 340 -14.05 26.00 -21.09
CA SER A 340 -13.57 27.34 -21.40
C SER A 340 -14.69 28.25 -21.92
N LYS A 341 -15.55 27.73 -22.81
CA LYS A 341 -16.71 28.46 -23.34
C LYS A 341 -17.77 28.72 -22.27
N LEU A 342 -18.02 27.73 -21.42
CA LEU A 342 -18.94 27.87 -20.29
C LEU A 342 -18.44 28.91 -19.27
N GLN A 343 -17.14 28.95 -18.98
CA GLN A 343 -16.54 29.96 -18.10
C GLN A 343 -16.57 31.37 -18.69
N GLN A 344 -16.26 31.53 -19.99
CA GLN A 344 -16.39 32.81 -20.69
C GLN A 344 -17.82 33.37 -20.58
N TYR A 345 -18.84 32.51 -20.62
CA TYR A 345 -20.20 32.96 -20.41
C TYR A 345 -20.47 33.39 -18.96
N ARG A 346 -20.02 32.61 -17.97
CA ARG A 346 -20.20 32.98 -16.55
C ARG A 346 -19.61 34.36 -16.24
N THR A 347 -18.47 34.71 -16.85
CA THR A 347 -17.85 36.03 -16.68
C THR A 347 -18.57 37.14 -17.44
N LEU A 348 -19.15 36.87 -18.62
CA LEU A 348 -19.88 37.84 -19.44
C LEU A 348 -21.34 38.06 -18.99
N ALA A 349 -21.99 37.03 -18.46
CA ALA A 349 -23.40 37.07 -18.06
C ALA A 349 -23.63 37.62 -16.64
N GLY A 350 -22.57 37.90 -15.88
CA GLY A 350 -22.69 38.41 -14.52
C GLY A 350 -23.34 37.43 -13.54
N ASP A 351 -23.35 36.13 -13.85
CA ASP A 351 -24.01 35.08 -13.07
C ASP A 351 -23.18 34.66 -11.84
N GLY A 352 -22.69 35.68 -11.11
CA GLY A 352 -22.21 35.57 -9.73
C GLY A 352 -23.36 35.61 -8.71
N SER A 353 -24.58 35.33 -9.14
CA SER A 353 -25.76 35.25 -8.28
C SER A 353 -25.72 33.94 -7.49
N HIS A 354 -24.98 33.95 -6.39
CA HIS A 354 -25.43 33.17 -5.25
C HIS A 354 -26.85 33.63 -4.95
N THR A 355 -27.82 32.77 -5.26
CA THR A 355 -29.17 32.81 -4.70
C THR A 355 -29.08 32.58 -3.20
N ASP A 356 -28.58 33.59 -2.49
CA ASP A 356 -28.74 33.70 -1.05
C ASP A 356 -30.16 34.22 -0.85
N ASN A 357 -31.04 33.30 -0.49
CA ASN A 357 -32.47 33.49 -0.36
C ASN A 357 -32.79 34.30 0.91
N ARG A 358 -32.14 35.46 1.09
CA ARG A 358 -32.56 36.50 2.03
C ARG A 358 -33.44 37.49 1.27
N ARG A 359 -34.74 37.24 1.35
CA ARG A 359 -35.78 38.25 1.15
C ARG A 359 -35.45 39.47 2.02
N ILE A 360 -34.78 40.47 1.45
CA ILE A 360 -34.74 41.81 2.01
C ILE A 360 -35.99 42.51 1.49
N ASN A 361 -36.87 42.85 2.42
CA ASN A 361 -38.08 43.60 2.12
C ASN A 361 -37.72 44.91 1.43
N ASN A 362 -38.31 45.06 0.26
CA ASN A 362 -38.42 46.26 -0.53
C ASN A 362 -39.15 47.35 0.29
N VAL A 363 -38.47 48.45 0.63
CA VAL A 363 -39.10 49.75 0.87
C VAL A 363 -38.20 50.82 0.29
N ASP A 364 -38.62 51.31 -0.86
CA ASP A 364 -38.23 52.57 -1.47
C ASP A 364 -38.46 53.76 -0.53
N THR A 365 -37.85 54.89 -0.87
CA THR A 365 -38.13 56.27 -0.40
C THR A 365 -37.27 56.82 0.74
N GLY A 366 -36.25 57.60 0.37
CA GLY A 366 -36.20 59.01 0.75
C GLY A 366 -35.34 59.43 1.95
N GLY A 367 -34.48 60.42 1.71
CA GLY A 367 -34.36 61.56 2.64
C GLY A 367 -33.22 61.51 3.67
N ARG A 368 -32.11 62.15 3.31
CA ARG A 368 -31.16 62.75 4.27
C ARG A 368 -31.90 63.76 5.15
N GLY A 369 -31.91 63.60 6.46
CA GLY A 369 -32.53 64.59 7.36
C GLY A 369 -32.24 64.37 8.84
N ARG A 370 -31.71 65.42 9.47
CA ARG A 370 -31.28 65.53 10.87
C ARG A 370 -32.47 65.72 11.84
N GLY A 371 -32.31 65.32 13.10
CA GLY A 371 -33.10 65.82 14.25
C GLY A 371 -33.36 64.74 15.31
N ARG A 372 -32.66 64.74 16.46
CA ARG A 372 -33.02 65.41 17.73
C ARG A 372 -34.43 65.09 18.26
N GLY A 373 -34.46 64.39 19.40
CA GLY A 373 -35.29 64.76 20.56
C GLY A 373 -36.44 63.82 20.95
N GLY A 374 -36.61 63.67 22.26
CA GLY A 374 -37.90 63.33 22.91
C GLY A 374 -38.15 61.83 23.11
N ARG A 375 -38.04 61.22 24.30
CA ARG A 375 -38.76 61.44 25.58
C ARG A 375 -40.21 60.93 25.56
N PHE A 376 -40.46 59.93 26.43
CA PHE A 376 -41.73 59.38 26.96
C PHE A 376 -42.47 58.28 26.18
N GLY A 377 -42.96 57.28 26.95
CA GLY A 377 -43.98 56.34 26.50
C GLY A 377 -44.05 55.02 27.27
N ARG A 378 -44.59 55.06 28.50
CA ARG A 378 -44.99 53.89 29.32
C ARG A 378 -46.10 53.06 28.66
N GLY A 379 -46.09 51.76 28.96
CA GLY A 379 -47.26 50.87 28.91
C GLY A 379 -47.02 49.66 28.00
N GLY A 380 -47.29 48.41 28.37
CA GLY A 380 -47.89 47.84 29.57
C GLY A 380 -48.22 46.38 29.27
N GLY A 381 -47.91 45.49 30.21
CA GLY A 381 -48.77 44.37 30.55
C GLY A 381 -48.89 43.13 29.63
N ARG A 382 -48.57 42.00 30.27
CA ARG A 382 -49.36 40.75 30.29
C ARG A 382 -49.22 39.77 29.11
N GLY A 383 -48.31 38.81 29.29
CA GLY A 383 -48.74 37.50 29.80
C GLY A 383 -48.73 36.29 28.86
N ARG A 384 -48.17 35.20 29.43
CA ARG A 384 -48.54 33.77 29.32
C ARG A 384 -47.88 32.91 28.24
N GLY A 385 -47.30 31.80 28.71
CA GLY A 385 -47.16 30.54 27.97
C GLY A 385 -45.72 30.06 27.79
N ARG A 386 -45.04 29.60 28.86
CA ARG A 386 -44.76 28.17 29.12
C ARG A 386 -44.36 27.36 27.87
N GLY A 387 -43.06 27.11 27.73
CA GLY A 387 -42.51 26.11 26.81
C GLY A 387 -41.03 25.85 27.10
N ARG A 388 -40.77 24.86 27.96
CA ARG A 388 -39.45 24.37 28.37
C ARG A 388 -38.66 23.87 27.15
N GLY A 389 -37.40 24.30 26.99
CA GLY A 389 -36.54 23.76 25.93
C GLY A 389 -35.14 24.37 25.88
N ARG A 390 -34.34 24.12 26.93
CA ARG A 390 -32.87 24.13 26.98
C ARG A 390 -32.14 25.04 25.97
N GLY A 391 -31.85 26.26 26.41
CA GLY A 391 -30.76 27.05 25.84
C GLY A 391 -29.42 26.34 26.01
N ARG A 392 -28.78 25.99 24.89
CA ARG A 392 -27.33 25.92 24.81
C ARG A 392 -26.87 27.25 24.26
N GLY A 393 -26.36 28.08 25.17
CA GLY A 393 -25.86 29.41 24.85
C GLY A 393 -24.57 29.37 24.03
N SER A 394 -24.36 30.48 23.33
CA SER A 394 -23.07 31.09 23.05
C SER A 394 -22.02 30.25 22.33
N TYR A 395 -22.13 30.18 21.01
CA TYR A 395 -20.92 30.24 20.18
C TYR A 395 -20.49 31.71 20.08
N HIS A 396 -19.72 32.15 21.08
CA HIS A 396 -18.92 33.36 20.97
C HIS A 396 -17.78 33.10 19.96
N ASN A 397 -17.73 33.94 18.92
CA ASN A 397 -16.53 34.41 18.23
C ASN A 397 -15.31 33.47 18.20
N ASN A 398 -15.32 32.49 17.30
CA ASN A 398 -14.06 31.93 16.80
C ASN A 398 -13.45 32.92 15.81
N ASN A 399 -12.72 33.89 16.36
CA ASN A 399 -11.73 34.64 15.61
C ASN A 399 -10.49 33.72 15.48
N PRO A 400 -10.10 33.26 14.27
CA PRO A 400 -9.02 32.29 14.07
C PRO A 400 -7.62 32.80 14.48
N TYR A 401 -7.51 34.03 14.97
CA TYR A 401 -6.27 34.68 15.39
C TYR A 401 -6.14 34.89 16.91
N HIS A 402 -7.07 34.39 17.73
CA HIS A 402 -6.97 34.54 19.19
C HIS A 402 -6.21 33.34 19.80
N THR A 403 -4.88 33.40 19.80
CA THR A 403 -4.06 32.43 20.56
C THR A 403 -4.13 32.77 22.04
N SER A 404 -4.77 31.91 22.84
CA SER A 404 -4.62 31.96 24.30
C SER A 404 -3.12 31.84 24.61
N PRO A 405 -2.53 32.77 25.39
CA PRO A 405 -1.13 32.66 25.80
C PRO A 405 -0.99 31.33 26.55
N GLY A 406 -0.20 30.42 25.98
CA GLY A 406 -0.03 29.07 26.52
C GLY A 406 0.59 29.09 27.91
N ILE A 407 0.67 27.93 28.55
CA ILE A 407 1.32 27.80 29.85
C ILE A 407 2.83 28.04 29.67
N PRO A 408 3.45 29.03 30.35
CA PRO A 408 4.89 29.25 30.27
C PRO A 408 5.66 28.05 30.83
N ASN A 409 6.80 27.70 30.21
CA ASN A 409 7.66 26.56 30.57
C ASN A 409 6.95 25.20 30.56
N PHE A 410 6.05 25.00 29.59
CA PHE A 410 5.34 23.73 29.42
C PHE A 410 6.14 22.72 28.60
N THR A 411 6.38 21.54 29.17
CA THR A 411 6.90 20.36 28.46
C THR A 411 5.75 19.37 28.24
N ALA A 412 5.58 18.91 27.00
CA ALA A 412 4.56 17.93 26.67
C ALA A 412 4.96 16.53 27.15
N GLU A 413 4.12 15.91 27.97
CA GLU A 413 4.31 14.57 28.52
C GLU A 413 3.13 13.68 28.12
N ALA A 414 3.37 12.38 27.99
CA ALA A 414 2.37 11.37 27.63
C ALA A 414 1.45 11.00 28.80
N ARG A 415 0.70 11.98 29.31
CA ARG A 415 -0.21 11.81 30.45
C ARG A 415 -1.55 12.51 30.28
N ASN A 416 -2.55 12.05 31.04
CA ASN A 416 -3.83 12.73 31.16
C ASN A 416 -3.67 13.99 32.04
N TYR A 417 -3.69 15.16 31.42
CA TYR A 417 -3.69 16.43 32.12
C TYR A 417 -5.06 16.70 32.75
N PRO A 418 -5.11 17.27 33.97
CA PRO A 418 -6.35 17.76 34.57
C PRO A 418 -7.07 18.73 33.64
N GLN A 419 -8.40 18.68 33.61
CA GLN A 419 -9.22 19.48 32.69
C GLN A 419 -8.93 20.99 32.79
N GLU A 420 -8.63 21.48 33.99
CA GLU A 420 -8.26 22.87 34.23
C GLU A 420 -6.93 23.25 33.57
N MET A 421 -5.92 22.38 33.65
CA MET A 421 -4.62 22.61 33.02
C MET A 421 -4.73 22.48 31.49
N PHE A 422 -5.41 21.45 31.00
CA PHE A 422 -5.62 21.25 29.57
C PHE A 422 -6.41 22.40 28.95
N SER A 423 -7.39 22.99 29.66
CA SER A 423 -8.15 24.14 29.16
C SER A 423 -7.26 25.38 28.90
N LYS A 424 -6.26 25.61 29.76
CA LYS A 424 -5.31 26.73 29.72
C LYS A 424 -4.18 26.56 28.70
N MET A 425 -4.00 25.36 28.14
CA MET A 425 -2.98 25.11 27.10
C MET A 425 -3.33 25.79 25.77
N SER A 426 -2.29 26.31 25.10
CA SER A 426 -2.42 26.81 23.73
C SER A 426 -2.75 25.67 22.75
N LYS A 427 -3.19 26.01 21.54
CA LYS A 427 -3.46 25.02 20.49
C LYS A 427 -2.22 24.19 20.15
N MET A 428 -1.05 24.82 20.11
CA MET A 428 0.23 24.14 19.88
C MET A 428 0.61 23.20 21.04
N GLN A 429 0.38 23.61 22.29
CA GLN A 429 0.66 22.77 23.46
C GLN A 429 -0.26 21.55 23.51
N LYS A 430 -1.55 21.72 23.17
CA LYS A 430 -2.51 20.61 23.06
C LYS A 430 -2.10 19.61 21.98
N ALA A 431 -1.63 20.11 20.84
CA ALA A 431 -1.10 19.27 19.76
C ALA A 431 0.17 18.52 20.19
N ALA A 432 1.10 19.20 20.89
CA ALA A 432 2.32 18.57 21.41
C ALA A 432 2.03 17.47 22.43
N VAL A 433 1.03 17.65 23.31
CA VAL A 433 0.56 16.60 24.23
C VAL A 433 -0.02 15.41 23.48
N GLN A 434 -0.82 15.66 22.44
CA GLN A 434 -1.40 14.59 21.63
C GLN A 434 -0.31 13.80 20.90
N GLN A 435 0.71 14.48 20.37
CA GLN A 435 1.87 13.83 19.75
C GLN A 435 2.64 12.99 20.76
N ALA A 436 2.98 13.54 21.94
CA ALA A 436 3.68 12.80 22.99
C ALA A 436 2.93 11.52 23.41
N LYS A 437 1.59 11.55 23.44
CA LYS A 437 0.76 10.37 23.71
C LYS A 437 0.82 9.33 22.60
N ILE A 438 0.73 9.74 21.35
CA ILE A 438 0.86 8.84 20.18
C ILE A 438 2.24 8.16 20.19
N ASP A 439 3.30 8.93 20.44
CA ASP A 439 4.67 8.42 20.49
C ASP A 439 4.87 7.39 21.63
N ASN A 440 4.07 7.48 22.70
CA ASN A 440 4.05 6.55 23.82
C ASN A 440 2.94 5.47 23.71
N GLY A 441 2.40 5.25 22.52
CA GLY A 441 1.49 4.13 22.22
C GLY A 441 0.06 4.28 22.73
N TRP A 442 -0.36 5.47 23.14
CA TRP A 442 -1.75 5.73 23.50
C TRP A 442 -2.64 5.61 22.26
N LYS A 443 -3.79 4.95 22.41
CA LYS A 443 -4.72 4.70 21.29
C LYS A 443 -5.40 5.97 20.79
N ASP A 444 -5.64 6.91 21.70
CA ASP A 444 -6.17 8.23 21.42
C ASP A 444 -5.71 9.21 22.51
N GLY A 445 -6.17 10.46 22.44
CA GLY A 445 -5.79 11.49 23.41
C GLY A 445 -6.20 11.24 24.87
N ARG A 446 -6.89 10.12 25.19
CA ARG A 446 -7.43 9.79 26.53
C ARG A 446 -7.28 8.32 26.93
N THR A 447 -7.06 7.42 25.98
CA THR A 447 -7.06 5.96 26.18
C THR A 447 -5.63 5.42 26.17
N PRO A 448 -5.14 4.84 27.29
CA PRO A 448 -3.81 4.23 27.34
C PRO A 448 -3.73 2.98 26.45
N PRO A 449 -2.51 2.46 26.18
CA PRO A 449 -2.32 1.20 25.46
C PRO A 449 -3.09 0.03 26.10
N ASP A 450 -3.37 -1.02 25.31
CA ASP A 450 -4.04 -2.20 25.85
C ASP A 450 -3.25 -2.82 26.99
N GLY A 451 -3.95 -3.03 28.11
CA GLY A 451 -3.32 -3.58 29.29
C GLY A 451 -2.56 -2.57 30.16
N PHE A 452 -2.71 -1.27 29.88
CA PHE A 452 -2.24 -0.21 30.77
C PHE A 452 -3.44 0.49 31.39
N THR A 453 -3.31 0.91 32.65
CA THR A 453 -4.28 1.77 33.35
C THR A 453 -3.63 3.12 33.63
N VAL A 454 -4.45 4.16 33.83
CA VAL A 454 -3.93 5.50 34.13
C VAL A 454 -3.76 5.65 35.64
N ASN A 455 -2.57 6.05 36.10
CA ASN A 455 -2.30 6.31 37.52
C ASN A 455 -2.84 7.69 37.97
N GLY A 456 -2.74 8.01 39.26
CA GLY A 456 -3.22 9.27 39.83
C GLY A 456 -2.59 10.54 39.21
N ASP A 457 -1.38 10.41 38.65
CA ASP A 457 -0.65 11.51 38.00
C ASP A 457 -0.92 11.62 36.49
N GLY A 458 -1.75 10.72 35.94
CA GLY A 458 -2.18 10.70 34.56
C GLY A 458 -1.35 9.82 33.62
N TYR A 459 -0.33 9.11 34.10
CA TYR A 459 0.53 8.24 33.29
C TYR A 459 -0.06 6.86 33.06
N ALA A 460 0.24 6.27 31.90
CA ALA A 460 -0.09 4.87 31.62
C ALA A 460 0.88 3.95 32.38
N ILE A 461 0.35 3.12 33.27
CA ILE A 461 1.08 2.08 34.01
C ILE A 461 0.52 0.69 33.66
N PRO A 462 1.32 -0.38 33.68
CA PRO A 462 0.82 -1.73 33.40
C PRO A 462 -0.32 -2.10 34.35
N SER A 463 -1.38 -2.72 33.83
CA SER A 463 -2.50 -3.18 34.65
C SER A 463 -2.04 -4.26 35.63
N PRO A 464 -2.68 -4.38 36.81
CA PRO A 464 -2.38 -5.46 37.75
C PRO A 464 -2.47 -6.86 37.13
N SER A 465 -3.34 -7.05 36.12
CA SER A 465 -3.47 -8.29 35.37
C SER A 465 -2.25 -8.61 34.50
N ILE A 466 -1.64 -7.61 33.87
CA ILE A 466 -0.39 -7.80 33.11
C ILE A 466 0.80 -7.99 34.04
N VAL A 467 0.85 -7.24 35.14
CA VAL A 467 1.89 -7.44 36.15
C VAL A 467 1.82 -8.87 36.71
N ALA A 468 0.62 -9.38 37.03
CA ALA A 468 0.41 -10.75 37.49
C ALA A 468 0.68 -11.81 36.41
N ALA A 469 0.36 -11.53 35.14
CA ALA A 469 0.67 -12.43 34.03
C ALA A 469 2.18 -12.53 33.78
N ILE A 470 2.90 -11.39 33.85
CA ILE A 470 4.36 -11.34 33.74
C ILE A 470 5.02 -12.03 34.95
N GLN A 471 4.50 -11.81 36.17
CA GLN A 471 4.98 -12.48 37.38
C GLN A 471 4.68 -13.99 37.42
N SER A 472 3.66 -14.47 36.71
CA SER A 472 3.38 -15.91 36.61
C SER A 472 4.15 -16.59 35.47
N GLN A 473 4.50 -15.87 34.41
CA GLN A 473 5.38 -16.37 33.34
C GLN A 473 6.86 -16.33 33.71
N MET A 474 7.30 -15.27 34.39
CA MET A 474 8.60 -15.22 35.03
C MET A 474 8.46 -15.97 36.36
N ASN A 475 8.70 -17.29 36.34
CA ASN A 475 8.71 -18.14 37.52
C ASN A 475 9.88 -17.76 38.47
N ILE A 476 9.87 -16.53 38.99
CA ILE A 476 10.75 -16.03 40.05
C ILE A 476 10.07 -16.40 41.35
N ARG A 477 10.13 -17.69 41.68
CA ARG A 477 10.49 -18.02 43.05
C ARG A 477 11.98 -17.71 43.18
N GLN A 478 12.31 -16.98 44.23
CA GLN A 478 13.65 -16.47 44.61
C GLN A 478 14.00 -15.07 44.08
N PHE A 479 13.34 -14.05 44.64
CA PHE A 479 14.15 -13.17 45.48
C PHE A 479 14.09 -13.70 46.90
N GLN A 480 15.27 -14.05 47.40
CA GLN A 480 15.56 -14.24 48.80
C GLN A 480 14.90 -13.12 49.61
N GLN A 481 13.92 -13.49 50.44
CA GLN A 481 13.98 -12.96 51.80
C GLN A 481 15.28 -13.46 52.40
N VAL A 482 16.02 -12.54 53.00
CA VAL A 482 17.21 -12.79 53.82
C VAL A 482 16.98 -14.02 54.70
N GLN A 483 17.84 -15.04 54.56
CA GLN A 483 17.90 -16.13 55.54
C GLN A 483 18.44 -15.58 56.86
N THR A 484 17.65 -15.73 57.92
CA THR A 484 18.19 -16.16 59.22
C THR A 484 18.32 -17.70 59.22
N PRO A 485 19.32 -18.26 59.92
CA PRO A 485 19.74 -19.65 59.76
C PRO A 485 18.85 -20.62 60.53
N GLY A 486 18.54 -21.78 59.93
CA GLY A 486 17.88 -22.87 60.66
C GLY A 486 17.50 -24.08 59.81
N ALA A 487 18.40 -25.06 59.81
CA ALA A 487 18.17 -26.52 59.76
C ALA A 487 17.25 -27.15 58.69
N GLY A 488 17.82 -28.15 58.00
CA GLY A 488 17.10 -29.38 57.63
C GLY A 488 16.83 -29.59 56.14
N THR A 489 17.74 -30.30 55.47
CA THR A 489 17.50 -30.93 54.15
C THR A 489 16.47 -32.05 54.23
N PRO A 490 15.63 -32.23 53.20
CA PRO A 490 15.37 -33.58 52.69
C PRO A 490 15.61 -33.72 51.18
N LEU A 491 16.08 -34.91 50.81
CA LEU A 491 16.46 -35.39 49.48
C LEU A 491 15.29 -35.39 48.45
N PRO A 492 15.58 -35.25 47.14
CA PRO A 492 14.59 -35.45 46.08
C PRO A 492 14.33 -36.95 45.76
N PRO A 493 13.09 -37.35 45.38
CA PRO A 493 12.80 -38.71 44.94
C PRO A 493 13.26 -38.98 43.49
N PRO A 494 13.56 -40.25 43.15
CA PRO A 494 14.14 -40.64 41.86
C PRO A 494 13.12 -40.68 40.69
N PRO A 495 13.58 -40.59 39.42
CA PRO A 495 12.73 -40.50 38.23
C PRO A 495 12.16 -41.86 37.77
N LEU A 496 10.93 -41.82 37.23
CA LEU A 496 10.23 -42.95 36.61
C LEU A 496 10.68 -43.19 35.15
N PRO A 497 10.69 -44.45 34.67
CA PRO A 497 11.13 -44.82 33.32
C PRO A 497 10.06 -44.62 32.22
N PRO A 498 10.47 -44.47 30.94
CA PRO A 498 9.58 -44.12 29.83
C PRO A 498 8.78 -45.30 29.24
N PRO A 499 7.55 -45.06 28.71
CA PRO A 499 6.74 -46.10 28.08
C PRO A 499 7.14 -46.39 26.62
N ALA A 500 6.98 -47.67 26.23
CA ALA A 500 7.39 -48.28 24.98
C ALA A 500 6.56 -47.87 23.74
N ALA A 501 7.19 -47.98 22.57
CA ALA A 501 6.67 -47.60 21.25
C ALA A 501 5.64 -48.59 20.66
N PRO A 502 4.66 -48.12 19.86
CA PRO A 502 3.71 -48.98 19.16
C PRO A 502 4.25 -49.59 17.84
N PRO A 503 3.69 -50.71 17.37
CA PRO A 503 4.23 -51.52 16.27
C PRO A 503 3.92 -51.00 14.85
N ILE A 504 4.76 -51.44 13.92
CA ILE A 504 4.83 -51.14 12.48
C ILE A 504 3.65 -51.77 11.71
N PRO A 505 3.00 -51.07 10.75
CA PRO A 505 2.01 -51.68 9.86
C PRO A 505 2.64 -52.50 8.73
N GLY A 506 2.05 -53.67 8.48
CA GLY A 506 2.44 -54.59 7.41
C GLY A 506 2.06 -54.15 6.00
N THR A 507 2.72 -54.81 5.05
CA THR A 507 2.64 -54.74 3.59
C THR A 507 1.23 -54.89 3.01
N ILE A 508 0.88 -54.05 2.02
CA ILE A 508 -0.30 -54.20 1.17
C ILE A 508 0.13 -54.89 -0.14
N THR A 509 -0.42 -56.08 -0.37
CA THR A 509 -0.46 -56.77 -1.66
C THR A 509 -1.71 -56.39 -2.45
N THR A 510 -1.58 -56.52 -3.77
CA THR A 510 -2.47 -56.20 -4.89
C THR A 510 -3.86 -56.83 -4.91
N ASN A 511 -4.76 -56.14 -5.65
CA ASN A 511 -5.98 -56.60 -6.33
C ASN A 511 -7.24 -56.85 -5.50
N ASN A 512 -8.25 -55.98 -5.68
CA ASN A 512 -9.63 -56.36 -6.00
C ASN A 512 -10.44 -55.12 -6.39
N ALA A 513 -10.57 -54.91 -7.70
CA ALA A 513 -11.55 -54.04 -8.30
C ALA A 513 -12.90 -54.78 -8.36
N GLY A 514 -13.98 -54.11 -7.94
CA GLY A 514 -15.33 -54.43 -8.39
C GLY A 514 -16.16 -55.37 -7.51
N GLN A 515 -16.50 -54.96 -6.28
CA GLN A 515 -17.75 -55.36 -5.61
C GLN A 515 -18.11 -54.32 -4.53
N ALA A 516 -19.09 -53.44 -4.79
CA ALA A 516 -19.95 -52.80 -3.77
C ALA A 516 -20.87 -51.71 -4.38
N PHE A 517 -21.74 -52.08 -5.32
CA PHE A 517 -23.00 -51.36 -5.54
C PHE A 517 -24.13 -52.34 -5.21
N GLY A 518 -24.56 -52.33 -3.95
CA GLY A 518 -25.68 -53.12 -3.46
C GLY A 518 -26.48 -52.31 -2.47
N LEU A 519 -27.68 -51.89 -2.87
CA LEU A 519 -28.70 -51.30 -2.00
C LEU A 519 -29.24 -52.39 -1.08
N SER A 520 -29.13 -52.21 0.24
CA SER A 520 -29.94 -52.95 1.21
C SER A 520 -30.84 -51.97 1.95
N ALA A 521 -32.16 -52.13 1.78
CA ALA A 521 -33.16 -51.43 2.56
C ALA A 521 -33.79 -52.43 3.54
N SER A 522 -33.65 -52.16 4.83
CA SER A 522 -34.36 -52.86 5.90
C SER A 522 -35.55 -52.01 6.33
N ARG A 523 -36.77 -52.56 6.23
CA ARG A 523 -38.00 -51.97 6.80
C ARG A 523 -38.19 -52.52 8.21
N GLY A 524 -37.95 -51.67 9.21
CA GLY A 524 -38.44 -51.86 10.58
C GLY A 524 -39.63 -50.94 10.82
N GLY A 525 -40.79 -51.53 11.13
CA GLY A 525 -42.00 -50.79 11.46
C GLY A 525 -41.99 -50.28 12.89
N ASN A 526 -42.18 -48.97 13.06
CA ASN A 526 -43.15 -48.30 13.94
C ASN A 526 -42.77 -46.82 14.01
N GLY A 527 -43.79 -45.96 13.98
CA GLY A 527 -43.64 -44.52 13.78
C GLY A 527 -42.80 -43.84 14.85
N ASP A 528 -41.67 -43.27 14.42
CA ASP A 528 -41.23 -41.90 14.69
C ASP A 528 -40.00 -41.58 13.82
N ALA A 529 -39.97 -40.36 13.29
CA ALA A 529 -38.96 -39.71 12.42
C ALA A 529 -37.83 -40.60 11.83
N SER A 530 -37.98 -41.03 10.58
CA SER A 530 -36.93 -41.72 9.81
C SER A 530 -35.76 -40.77 9.48
N SER A 531 -34.62 -40.90 10.17
CA SER A 531 -33.35 -40.28 9.77
C SER A 531 -32.74 -41.06 8.61
N ILE A 532 -32.57 -40.41 7.46
CA ILE A 532 -31.84 -40.99 6.32
C ILE A 532 -30.34 -40.93 6.66
N ILE A 533 -29.75 -42.08 6.94
CA ILE A 533 -28.30 -42.22 7.11
C ILE A 533 -27.73 -42.60 5.75
N SER A 534 -26.92 -41.71 5.16
CA SER A 534 -26.24 -41.94 3.88
C SER A 534 -24.75 -42.14 4.11
N THR A 535 -24.18 -43.20 3.54
CA THR A 535 -22.78 -43.57 3.73
C THR A 535 -21.97 -43.17 2.51
N VAL A 536 -21.00 -42.26 2.66
CA VAL A 536 -20.08 -41.86 1.58
C VAL A 536 -18.64 -42.12 2.07
N ASN A 537 -17.88 -42.93 1.31
CA ASN A 537 -16.51 -43.34 1.65
C ASN A 537 -16.38 -43.95 3.06
N GLY A 538 -17.34 -44.79 3.46
CA GLY A 538 -17.34 -45.48 4.75
C GLY A 538 -17.68 -44.59 5.96
N ARG A 539 -18.04 -43.32 5.74
CA ARG A 539 -18.51 -42.40 6.79
C ARG A 539 -20.02 -42.21 6.66
N ALA A 540 -20.72 -42.35 7.78
CA ALA A 540 -22.16 -42.13 7.88
C ALA A 540 -22.46 -40.63 8.08
N TYR A 541 -23.36 -40.09 7.27
CA TYR A 541 -23.85 -38.72 7.39
C TYR A 541 -25.35 -38.75 7.70
N ASN A 542 -25.78 -37.83 8.55
CA ASN A 542 -27.18 -37.66 8.89
C ASN A 542 -27.72 -36.44 8.12
N GLY A 543 -28.58 -36.67 7.11
CA GLY A 543 -29.10 -35.62 6.22
C GLY A 543 -28.57 -35.69 4.77
N HIS A 544 -28.95 -34.72 3.95
CA HIS A 544 -28.61 -34.68 2.52
C HIS A 544 -27.13 -34.37 2.29
N VAL A 545 -26.48 -35.16 1.42
CA VAL A 545 -25.08 -34.97 1.05
C VAL A 545 -25.01 -34.36 -0.34
N TYR A 546 -24.23 -33.29 -0.49
CA TYR A 546 -24.04 -32.56 -1.74
C TYR A 546 -22.58 -32.67 -2.22
N ASP A 547 -22.37 -32.67 -3.54
CA ASP A 547 -21.04 -32.62 -4.15
C ASP A 547 -20.44 -31.19 -4.13
N ALA A 548 -19.17 -31.07 -4.54
CA ALA A 548 -18.46 -29.79 -4.61
C ALA A 548 -19.08 -28.78 -5.58
N ASN A 549 -20.03 -29.21 -6.43
CA ASN A 549 -20.76 -28.38 -7.38
C ASN A 549 -22.20 -28.09 -6.90
N GLY A 550 -22.60 -28.55 -5.69
CA GLY A 550 -23.92 -28.34 -5.12
C GLY A 550 -24.99 -29.34 -5.58
N ASN A 551 -24.64 -30.42 -6.26
CA ASN A 551 -25.59 -31.46 -6.65
C ASN A 551 -25.82 -32.44 -5.50
N ARG A 552 -27.08 -32.86 -5.29
CA ARG A 552 -27.43 -33.82 -4.25
C ARG A 552 -27.00 -35.24 -4.66
N ILE A 553 -26.18 -35.87 -3.83
CA ILE A 553 -25.65 -37.23 -4.03
C ILE A 553 -26.54 -38.29 -3.35
N SER A 554 -27.22 -37.92 -2.25
CA SER A 554 -28.16 -38.79 -1.49
C SER A 554 -29.30 -38.02 -0.82
#